data_AF-A0A1M5LKL2-F1
#
_entry.id   AF-A0A1M5LKL2-F1
#
_cell.length_a   1.000
_cell.length_b   1.000
_cell.length_c   1.000
_cell.angle_alpha   90.00
_cell.angle_beta   90.00
_cell.angle_gamma   90.00
#
_symmetry.space_group_name_H-M   'P 1'
#
loop_
_entity.id
_entity.type
_entity.pdbx_description
1 polymer ?
#
loop_
_entity_poly.entity_id
_entity_poly.type
_entity_poly.pdbx_seq_one_letter_code
_entity_poly.pdbx_strand_id
1 'polypeptide(L)'
;MLKMMKYVFLMLMASGCCHIVKAGAPAVDTVMLPEAATGARVFRAKDSLHVKKVKITEYKKKVDHASVVYPEYDKQCAGWRLTEKQLEKILVKSYTITEHEVRFFFTTVPCHYEGVAIVNDGQSMRFEVNAGSYSVFYEDLTAYYLGYFGAGVDFVEPPGIAVDVP
;
A
#
# COMPACT_ATOMS: atom_id res chain seq x y z
N MET A 1 -13.90 -53.02 -31.74
CA MET A 1 -13.53 -53.29 -30.33
C MET A 1 -12.18 -54.01 -30.32
N LEU A 2 -11.20 -53.45 -29.60
CA LEU A 2 -9.85 -53.93 -29.26
C LEU A 2 -8.98 -54.62 -30.34
N LYS A 3 -7.87 -53.95 -30.71
CA LYS A 3 -6.55 -54.54 -31.08
C LYS A 3 -5.51 -53.40 -31.00
N MET A 4 -4.75 -53.26 -29.91
CA MET A 4 -3.43 -53.88 -29.63
C MET A 4 -2.29 -53.56 -30.62
N MET A 5 -1.26 -52.91 -30.06
CA MET A 5 0.17 -53.24 -30.12
C MET A 5 1.09 -52.77 -31.27
N LYS A 6 2.17 -52.11 -30.80
CA LYS A 6 3.60 -52.22 -31.20
C LYS A 6 4.04 -51.49 -32.47
N TYR A 7 4.95 -50.53 -32.32
CA TYR A 7 6.36 -50.74 -32.66
C TYR A 7 7.27 -49.86 -31.80
N VAL A 8 8.27 -50.53 -31.23
CA VAL A 8 9.47 -50.02 -30.56
C VAL A 8 10.55 -50.04 -31.64
N PHE A 9 11.37 -48.99 -31.80
CA PHE A 9 12.84 -49.09 -31.92
C PHE A 9 13.51 -47.73 -32.21
N LEU A 10 14.54 -47.42 -31.38
CA LEU A 10 15.85 -46.84 -31.73
C LEU A 10 15.90 -45.44 -32.40
N MET A 11 16.75 -44.48 -32.03
CA MET A 11 18.11 -44.51 -31.46
C MET A 11 18.38 -43.24 -30.62
N LEU A 12 19.12 -43.42 -29.53
CA LEU A 12 19.98 -42.42 -28.90
C LEU A 12 21.16 -42.06 -29.82
N MET A 13 21.62 -40.81 -29.76
CA MET A 13 23.01 -40.29 -29.84
C MET A 13 22.88 -38.78 -30.15
N ALA A 14 22.96 -37.88 -29.16
CA ALA A 14 24.19 -37.24 -28.69
C ALA A 14 24.78 -36.21 -29.68
N SER A 15 24.55 -34.92 -29.43
CA SER A 15 25.52 -33.82 -29.66
C SER A 15 24.87 -32.47 -29.37
N GLY A 16 25.36 -31.77 -28.35
CA GLY A 16 24.95 -30.40 -28.06
C GLY A 16 25.47 -29.38 -29.07
N CYS A 17 24.82 -28.22 -29.14
CA CYS A 17 25.44 -26.91 -28.99
C CYS A 17 24.41 -25.77 -29.10
N CYS A 18 24.39 -24.94 -28.06
CA CYS A 18 24.11 -23.50 -28.04
C CYS A 18 22.96 -22.96 -28.90
N HIS A 19 21.77 -22.84 -28.29
CA HIS A 19 20.85 -21.78 -28.71
C HIS A 19 21.33 -20.44 -28.16
N ILE A 20 21.76 -19.59 -29.09
CA ILE A 20 21.95 -18.15 -28.89
C ILE A 20 20.59 -17.56 -28.54
N VAL A 21 20.38 -17.19 -27.27
CA VAL A 21 19.27 -16.31 -26.88
C VAL A 21 19.79 -14.88 -26.98
N LYS A 22 19.10 -14.12 -27.82
CA LYS A 22 19.32 -12.71 -28.13
C LYS A 22 19.33 -11.90 -26.82
N ALA A 23 20.51 -11.41 -26.43
CA ALA A 23 20.66 -10.41 -25.38
C ALA A 23 20.08 -9.08 -25.87
N GLY A 24 19.17 -8.51 -25.10
CA GLY A 24 18.51 -7.26 -25.45
C GLY A 24 17.33 -6.93 -24.54
N ALA A 25 17.52 -7.03 -23.23
CA ALA A 25 16.71 -6.31 -22.27
C ALA A 25 17.67 -5.46 -21.43
N PRO A 26 17.43 -4.15 -21.25
CA PRO A 26 18.25 -3.35 -20.37
C PRO A 26 18.14 -3.95 -18.97
N ALA A 27 19.29 -4.22 -18.37
CA ALA A 27 19.39 -4.46 -16.93
C ALA A 27 18.77 -3.24 -16.25
N VAL A 28 17.57 -3.42 -15.69
CA VAL A 28 17.09 -2.51 -14.67
C VAL A 28 18.02 -2.76 -13.50
N ASP A 29 19.00 -1.87 -13.35
CA ASP A 29 19.79 -1.74 -12.13
C ASP A 29 18.79 -1.69 -10.99
N THR A 30 18.62 -2.85 -10.35
CA THR A 30 17.91 -2.91 -9.09
C THR A 30 18.87 -2.26 -8.13
N VAL A 31 18.72 -0.96 -7.94
CA VAL A 31 19.42 -0.23 -6.90
C VAL A 31 18.96 -0.88 -5.59
N MET A 32 19.74 -1.85 -5.12
CA MET A 32 19.68 -2.31 -3.75
C MET A 32 20.12 -1.12 -2.89
N LEU A 33 19.13 -0.34 -2.47
CA LEU A 33 19.34 0.58 -1.37
C LEU A 33 19.61 -0.26 -0.11
N PRO A 34 20.60 0.13 0.70
CA PRO A 34 21.11 -0.67 1.79
C PRO A 34 20.01 -0.93 2.81
N GLU A 35 20.02 -2.16 3.32
CA GLU A 35 19.27 -2.63 4.47
C GLU A 35 19.69 -1.80 5.70
N ALA A 36 19.15 -0.58 5.79
CA ALA A 36 19.39 0.32 6.90
C ALA A 36 18.62 -0.21 8.11
N ALA A 37 19.26 -1.08 8.87
CA ALA A 37 19.39 -1.07 10.32
C ALA A 37 18.30 -0.35 11.16
N THR A 38 17.03 -0.55 10.88
CA THR A 38 15.95 -0.29 11.82
C THR A 38 15.33 -1.63 12.13
N GLY A 39 15.45 -2.09 13.38
CA GLY A 39 14.89 -3.34 13.90
C GLY A 39 13.36 -3.39 13.91
N ALA A 40 12.72 -2.93 12.83
CA ALA A 40 11.30 -3.06 12.59
C ALA A 40 10.99 -4.55 12.46
N ARG A 41 10.25 -5.08 13.44
CA ARG A 41 9.80 -6.47 13.43
C ARG A 41 8.82 -6.67 12.27
N VAL A 42 9.07 -7.70 11.47
CA VAL A 42 8.13 -8.19 10.45
C VAL A 42 6.84 -8.63 11.14
N PHE A 43 5.73 -7.95 10.84
CA PHE A 43 4.43 -8.17 11.46
C PHE A 43 3.83 -9.54 11.09
N ARG A 44 3.31 -10.27 12.08
CA ARG A 44 2.42 -11.42 11.87
C ARG A 44 0.97 -10.91 11.88
N ALA A 45 0.12 -11.47 11.02
CA ALA A 45 -1.31 -11.13 10.91
C ALA A 45 -2.14 -11.26 12.22
N LYS A 46 -1.54 -11.76 13.32
CA LYS A 46 -2.16 -11.92 14.64
C LYS A 46 -2.15 -10.63 15.47
N ASP A 47 -1.39 -9.62 15.06
CA ASP A 47 -1.24 -8.34 15.76
C ASP A 47 -2.05 -7.21 15.08
N SER A 48 -3.26 -7.52 14.58
CA SER A 48 -4.11 -6.53 13.92
C SER A 48 -4.74 -5.58 14.94
N LEU A 49 -4.65 -4.28 14.67
CA LEU A 49 -5.34 -3.26 15.46
C LEU A 49 -6.83 -3.26 15.07
N HIS A 50 -7.69 -3.66 16.01
CA HIS A 50 -9.13 -3.61 15.81
C HIS A 50 -9.72 -2.32 16.39
N VAL A 51 -10.04 -1.37 15.51
CA VAL A 51 -10.53 -0.04 15.88
C VAL A 51 -12.06 -0.03 15.89
N LYS A 52 -12.67 0.15 17.05
CA LYS A 52 -14.14 0.29 17.21
C LYS A 52 -14.55 1.74 17.47
N LYS A 53 -13.68 2.49 18.15
CA LYS A 53 -13.92 3.87 18.54
C LYS A 53 -12.61 4.65 18.47
N VAL A 54 -12.70 5.89 18.01
CA VAL A 54 -11.60 6.84 17.94
C VAL A 54 -12.10 8.16 18.48
N LYS A 55 -11.30 8.81 19.31
CA LYS A 55 -11.48 10.21 19.70
C LYS A 55 -10.22 10.96 19.34
N ILE A 56 -10.30 11.86 18.36
CA ILE A 56 -9.15 12.70 17.98
C ILE A 56 -8.97 13.79 19.04
N THR A 57 -7.73 13.99 19.48
CA THR A 57 -7.38 15.04 20.45
C THR A 57 -6.64 16.20 19.80
N GLU A 58 -5.90 15.91 18.75
CA GLU A 58 -5.19 16.90 17.94
C GLU A 58 -5.05 16.36 16.52
N TYR A 59 -5.15 17.25 15.54
CA TYR A 59 -4.85 16.91 14.16
C TYR A 59 -4.45 18.16 13.37
N LYS A 60 -3.63 17.96 12.35
CA LYS A 60 -3.29 18.99 11.37
C LYS A 60 -3.09 18.35 10.01
N LYS A 61 -3.39 19.13 8.98
CA LYS A 61 -3.05 18.77 7.61
C LYS A 61 -1.59 19.08 7.35
N LYS A 62 -0.92 18.17 6.66
CA LYS A 62 0.41 18.37 6.08
C LYS A 62 0.36 18.17 4.58
N VAL A 63 1.24 18.90 3.90
CA VAL A 63 1.47 18.78 2.47
C VAL A 63 2.97 18.70 2.27
N ASP A 64 3.42 17.64 1.59
CA ASP A 64 4.82 17.47 1.21
C ASP A 64 5.08 18.20 -0.11
N HIS A 65 5.45 19.49 0.00
CA HIS A 65 5.81 20.32 -1.14
C HIS A 65 7.12 19.91 -1.82
N ALA A 66 7.91 19.03 -1.21
CA ALA A 66 9.16 18.52 -1.78
C ALA A 66 8.94 17.26 -2.62
N SER A 67 7.76 16.62 -2.53
CA SER A 67 7.42 15.45 -3.32
C SER A 67 7.42 15.76 -4.82
N VAL A 68 8.05 14.88 -5.61
CA VAL A 68 8.12 15.02 -7.07
C VAL A 68 6.75 15.00 -7.74
N VAL A 69 5.76 14.37 -7.10
CA VAL A 69 4.36 14.32 -7.60
C VAL A 69 3.51 15.47 -7.07
N TYR A 70 4.00 16.32 -6.15
CA TYR A 70 3.22 17.44 -5.61
C TYR A 70 2.61 18.35 -6.68
N PRO A 71 3.31 18.76 -7.76
CA PRO A 71 2.72 19.59 -8.80
C PRO A 71 1.45 19.00 -9.45
N GLU A 72 1.35 17.66 -9.53
CA GLU A 72 0.21 16.95 -10.13
C GLU A 72 -1.01 16.90 -9.19
N TYR A 73 -0.75 17.00 -7.88
CA TYR A 73 -1.76 16.91 -6.83
C TYR A 73 -2.03 18.23 -6.12
N ASP A 74 -1.36 19.33 -6.46
CA ASP A 74 -1.45 20.61 -5.73
C ASP A 74 -2.90 21.06 -5.50
N LYS A 75 -3.71 21.07 -6.57
CA LYS A 75 -5.12 21.48 -6.49
C LYS A 75 -5.96 20.51 -5.65
N GLN A 76 -5.80 19.21 -5.85
CA GLN A 76 -6.52 18.19 -5.09
C GLN A 76 -6.14 18.27 -3.61
N CYS A 77 -4.84 18.38 -3.32
CA CYS A 77 -4.32 18.56 -1.98
C CYS A 77 -4.77 19.86 -1.36
N ALA A 78 -4.91 20.98 -2.07
CA ALA A 78 -5.49 22.21 -1.52
C ALA A 78 -6.98 22.03 -1.16
N GLY A 79 -7.74 21.34 -2.02
CA GLY A 79 -9.17 21.12 -1.87
C GLY A 79 -9.56 20.05 -0.84
N TRP A 80 -8.69 19.06 -0.59
CA TRP A 80 -9.01 17.93 0.30
C TRP A 80 -9.07 18.34 1.77
N ARG A 81 -10.28 18.53 2.30
CA ARG A 81 -10.51 19.02 3.66
C ARG A 81 -11.39 18.04 4.42
N LEU A 82 -10.87 17.55 5.53
CA LEU A 82 -11.60 16.63 6.41
C LEU A 82 -11.86 17.31 7.75
N THR A 83 -13.08 17.16 8.23
CA THR A 83 -13.45 17.47 9.60
C THR A 83 -12.96 16.36 10.54
N GLU A 84 -12.84 16.68 11.83
CA GLU A 84 -12.53 15.71 12.88
C GLU A 84 -13.43 14.46 12.80
N LYS A 85 -14.75 14.65 12.66
CA LYS A 85 -15.71 13.54 12.54
C LYS A 85 -15.49 12.67 11.30
N GLN A 86 -15.04 13.26 10.19
CA GLN A 86 -14.70 12.49 8.98
C GLN A 86 -13.43 11.68 9.21
N LEU A 87 -12.42 12.24 9.87
CA LEU A 87 -11.19 11.52 10.24
C LEU A 87 -11.49 10.36 11.19
N GLU A 88 -12.29 10.59 12.24
CA GLU A 88 -12.72 9.52 13.16
C GLU A 88 -13.48 8.42 12.41
N LYS A 89 -14.40 8.80 11.50
CA LYS A 89 -15.12 7.85 10.65
C LYS A 89 -14.18 7.03 9.78
N ILE A 90 -13.17 7.65 9.16
CA ILE A 90 -12.15 6.94 8.38
C ILE A 90 -11.46 5.91 9.27
N LEU A 91 -10.89 6.35 10.40
CA LEU A 91 -10.08 5.51 11.27
C LEU A 91 -10.88 4.33 11.87
N VAL A 92 -12.18 4.52 12.15
CA VAL A 92 -13.07 3.45 12.63
C VAL A 92 -13.52 2.49 11.53
N LYS A 93 -13.78 2.99 10.32
CA LYS A 93 -14.30 2.17 9.21
C LYS A 93 -13.21 1.53 8.36
N SER A 94 -11.96 1.86 8.59
CA SER A 94 -10.85 1.30 7.85
C SER A 94 -10.67 -0.19 8.17
N TYR A 95 -10.21 -0.95 7.18
CA TYR A 95 -9.86 -2.36 7.32
C TYR A 95 -8.34 -2.52 7.42
N THR A 96 -7.89 -3.53 8.15
CA THR A 96 -6.45 -3.81 8.26
C THR A 96 -5.88 -4.18 6.89
N ILE A 97 -4.76 -3.56 6.54
CA ILE A 97 -3.94 -3.89 5.37
C ILE A 97 -2.50 -4.10 5.81
N THR A 98 -1.71 -4.70 4.94
CA THR A 98 -0.26 -4.86 5.09
C THR A 98 0.46 -3.66 4.50
N GLU A 99 1.70 -3.44 4.93
CA GLU A 99 2.59 -2.45 4.29
C GLU A 99 2.79 -2.77 2.79
N HIS A 100 2.84 -4.07 2.44
CA HIS A 100 2.92 -4.49 1.04
C HIS A 100 1.70 -4.00 0.25
N GLU A 101 0.50 -4.17 0.78
CA GLU A 101 -0.71 -3.66 0.12
C GLU A 101 -0.65 -2.15 -0.08
N VAL A 102 -0.20 -1.37 0.91
CA VAL A 102 -0.01 0.09 0.76
C VAL A 102 0.87 0.41 -0.45
N ARG A 103 2.01 -0.28 -0.59
CA ARG A 103 2.98 -0.01 -1.66
C ARG A 103 2.47 -0.37 -3.06
N PHE A 104 1.60 -1.37 -3.18
CA PHE A 104 1.18 -1.93 -4.48
C PHE A 104 -0.24 -1.57 -4.91
N PHE A 105 -1.15 -1.28 -3.97
CA PHE A 105 -2.57 -1.04 -4.26
C PHE A 105 -3.04 0.37 -3.92
N PHE A 106 -2.26 1.16 -3.17
CA PHE A 106 -2.64 2.50 -2.77
C PHE A 106 -1.73 3.54 -3.41
N THR A 107 -2.32 4.68 -3.77
CA THR A 107 -1.55 5.83 -4.25
C THR A 107 -1.08 6.61 -3.04
N THR A 108 0.22 6.88 -2.91
CA THR A 108 0.69 7.80 -1.87
C THR A 108 0.59 9.23 -2.39
N VAL A 109 -0.34 10.01 -1.83
CA VAL A 109 -0.58 11.39 -2.23
C VAL A 109 0.21 12.32 -1.29
N PRO A 110 0.79 13.44 -1.77
CA PRO A 110 1.64 14.32 -0.97
C PRO A 110 0.86 15.20 0.02
N CYS A 111 -0.31 14.78 0.45
CA CYS A 111 -1.04 15.43 1.53
C CYS A 111 -1.71 14.40 2.44
N HIS A 112 -1.63 14.66 3.73
CA HIS A 112 -2.15 13.79 4.77
C HIS A 112 -2.60 14.60 5.98
N TYR A 113 -3.41 14.00 6.84
CA TYR A 113 -3.61 14.47 8.19
C TYR A 113 -2.74 13.66 9.13
N GLU A 114 -2.11 14.32 10.09
CA GLU A 114 -1.45 13.65 11.21
C GLU A 114 -1.96 14.21 12.52
N GLY A 115 -1.88 13.41 13.58
CA GLY A 115 -2.36 13.82 14.89
C GLY A 115 -2.22 12.74 15.93
N VAL A 116 -3.00 12.91 17.00
CA VAL A 116 -3.10 11.97 18.11
C VAL A 116 -4.57 11.66 18.37
N ALA A 117 -4.86 10.40 18.64
CA ALA A 117 -6.18 9.94 18.97
C ALA A 117 -6.16 8.91 20.10
N ILE A 118 -7.23 8.91 20.88
CA ILE A 118 -7.51 7.86 21.87
C ILE A 118 -8.29 6.75 21.16
N VAL A 119 -7.73 5.56 21.12
CA VAL A 119 -8.32 4.39 20.44
C VAL A 119 -9.03 3.50 21.46
N ASN A 120 -10.28 3.13 21.17
CA ASN A 120 -11.13 2.26 22.01
C ASN A 120 -11.22 2.69 23.49
N ASP A 121 -11.23 4.00 23.77
CA ASP A 121 -11.20 4.59 25.12
C ASP A 121 -9.96 4.23 25.96
N GLY A 122 -8.91 3.73 25.31
CA GLY A 122 -7.67 3.28 25.93
C GLY A 122 -6.49 4.13 25.52
N GLN A 123 -5.62 3.55 24.69
CA GLN A 123 -4.31 4.11 24.40
C GLN A 123 -4.36 5.35 23.52
N SER A 124 -3.51 6.31 23.84
CA SER A 124 -3.22 7.46 22.98
C SER A 124 -2.19 7.05 21.93
N MET A 125 -2.58 7.13 20.66
CA MET A 125 -1.74 6.73 19.53
C MET A 125 -1.60 7.89 18.56
N ARG A 126 -0.42 8.00 17.94
CA ARG A 126 -0.25 8.89 16.79
C ARG A 126 -0.92 8.26 15.58
N PHE A 127 -1.50 9.08 14.72
CA PHE A 127 -2.08 8.61 13.47
C PHE A 127 -1.63 9.45 12.28
N GLU A 128 -1.73 8.84 11.10
CA GLU A 128 -1.67 9.47 9.79
C GLU A 128 -2.86 9.01 8.94
N VAL A 129 -3.52 9.91 8.23
CA VAL A 129 -4.52 9.61 7.18
C VAL A 129 -4.02 10.24 5.89
N ASN A 130 -3.54 9.42 4.96
CA ASN A 130 -3.05 9.89 3.67
C ASN A 130 -4.21 10.03 2.67
N ALA A 131 -4.20 11.08 1.86
CA ALA A 131 -5.29 11.35 0.93
C ALA A 131 -5.52 10.26 -0.12
N GLY A 132 -4.56 9.35 -0.36
CA GLY A 132 -4.72 8.23 -1.28
C GLY A 132 -5.23 6.93 -0.65
N SER A 133 -6.19 7.04 0.28
CA SER A 133 -7.03 5.93 0.75
C SER A 133 -6.41 4.97 1.79
N TYR A 134 -5.33 5.36 2.46
CA TYR A 134 -4.80 4.59 3.59
C TYR A 134 -4.53 5.48 4.82
N SER A 135 -4.48 4.84 5.98
CA SER A 135 -4.14 5.45 7.25
C SER A 135 -3.22 4.54 8.06
N VAL A 136 -2.53 5.12 9.03
CA VAL A 136 -1.55 4.42 9.87
C VAL A 136 -1.73 4.86 11.31
N PHE A 137 -1.77 3.91 12.25
CA PHE A 137 -1.56 4.19 13.67
C PHE A 137 -0.14 3.80 14.07
N TYR A 138 0.48 4.61 14.92
CA TYR A 138 1.81 4.34 15.48
C TYR A 138 1.72 4.11 16.98
N GLU A 139 2.30 2.99 17.42
CA GLU A 139 2.50 2.62 18.82
C GLU A 139 3.97 2.25 19.01
N ASP A 140 4.74 3.11 19.68
CA ASP A 140 6.19 2.94 19.85
C ASP A 140 6.93 2.66 18.51
N LEU A 141 7.39 1.43 18.30
CA LEU A 141 8.09 0.97 17.09
C LEU A 141 7.19 0.21 16.11
N THR A 142 5.89 0.19 16.39
CA THR A 142 4.87 -0.51 15.61
C THR A 142 4.07 0.47 14.75
N ALA A 143 3.83 0.09 13.50
CA ALA A 143 2.91 0.76 12.60
C ALA A 143 1.76 -0.20 12.20
N TYR A 144 0.52 0.26 12.37
CA TYR A 144 -0.69 -0.45 11.98
C TYR A 144 -1.28 0.20 10.73
N TYR A 145 -1.19 -0.48 9.59
CA TYR A 145 -1.70 0.03 8.34
C TYR A 145 -3.18 -0.34 8.14
N LEU A 146 -3.96 0.65 7.70
CA LEU A 146 -5.39 0.54 7.54
C LEU A 146 -5.81 1.15 6.20
N GLY A 147 -6.57 0.41 5.39
CA GLY A 147 -7.15 0.88 4.14
C GLY A 147 -8.56 1.41 4.36
N TYR A 148 -8.95 2.49 3.70
CA TYR A 148 -10.31 3.05 3.84
C TYR A 148 -11.06 3.22 2.52
N PHE A 149 -10.61 2.51 1.49
CA PHE A 149 -11.37 2.38 0.24
C PHE A 149 -12.77 1.82 0.54
N GLY A 150 -13.83 2.55 0.16
CA GLY A 150 -15.21 2.17 0.47
C GLY A 150 -15.76 2.64 1.83
N ALA A 151 -15.03 3.43 2.63
CA ALA A 151 -15.54 3.99 3.90
C ALA A 151 -16.64 5.06 3.71
N GLY A 152 -16.95 5.43 2.46
CA GLY A 152 -17.88 6.50 2.10
C GLY A 152 -17.37 7.86 2.59
N VAL A 153 -16.08 8.11 2.37
CA VAL A 153 -15.38 9.36 2.67
C VAL A 153 -14.46 9.68 1.51
N ASP A 154 -14.35 10.97 1.17
CA ASP A 154 -13.61 11.45 0.02
C ASP A 154 -12.10 11.20 0.19
N PHE A 155 -11.49 10.69 -0.88
CA PHE A 155 -10.06 10.55 -1.05
C PHE A 155 -9.64 11.24 -2.36
N VAL A 156 -8.34 11.47 -2.52
CA VAL A 156 -7.79 12.07 -3.72
C VAL A 156 -7.48 10.97 -4.74
N GLU A 157 -8.19 11.01 -5.85
CA GLU A 157 -7.93 10.13 -6.99
C GLU A 157 -6.70 10.59 -7.79
N PRO A 158 -5.96 9.66 -8.42
CA PRO A 158 -4.88 10.01 -9.32
C PRO A 158 -5.37 10.89 -10.48
N PRO A 159 -4.67 11.98 -10.81
CA PRO A 159 -5.03 12.80 -11.97
C PRO A 159 -4.92 11.97 -13.25
N GLY A 160 -5.96 11.99 -14.08
CA GLY A 160 -5.92 11.44 -15.44
C GLY A 160 -6.33 9.98 -15.61
N ILE A 161 -6.77 9.29 -14.55
CA ILE A 161 -7.47 8.00 -14.70
C ILE A 161 -8.94 8.24 -14.38
N ALA A 162 -9.75 8.51 -15.40
CA ALA A 162 -11.19 8.31 -15.30
C ALA A 162 -11.38 6.79 -15.14
N VAL A 163 -11.49 6.33 -13.89
CA VAL A 163 -11.94 4.96 -13.65
C VAL A 163 -13.45 5.02 -13.82
N ASP A 164 -13.92 4.73 -15.04
CA ASP A 164 -15.32 4.36 -15.25
C ASP A 164 -15.57 3.12 -14.39
N VAL A 165 -16.14 3.32 -13.20
CA VAL A 165 -16.64 2.21 -12.37
C VAL A 165 -17.94 1.74 -13.04
N PRO A 166 -17.99 0.49 -13.57
CA PRO A 166 -19.20 -0.04 -14.20
C PRO A 166 -20.37 -0.18 -13.23
#